data_AF-G8C357-F1
#
_entry.id   AF-G8C357-F1
#
_cell.length_a   1.000
_cell.length_b   1.000
_cell.length_c   1.000
_cell.angle_alpha   90.00
_cell.angle_beta   90.00
_cell.angle_gamma   90.00
#
_symmetry.space_group_name_H-M   'P 1'
#
loop_
_entity.id
_entity.type
_entity.pdbx_description
1 polymer ?
#
loop_
_entity_poly.entity_id
_entity_poly.type
_entity_poly.pdbx_seq_one_letter_code
_entity_poly.pdbx_strand_id
1 'polypeptide(L)'
;MPNLLTSSRFFFGAFAALLYLLSIVLGDCKRIFISFSLVLLIISIVTDYLDGELARRWNCCSNFGKIYDPLADKLIVSSFLVLFSFSSVLHWIVPLFSVLREVITEWIRYQLKKIGVFLAAIKSAKYKTALQFGGLTIALFSSIWWTSSTFASLLFLPSLLLSFLSLSSYLSKYWEYY
;
A
#
# COMPACT_ATOMS: atom_id res chain seq x y z
N MET A 1 -1.14 -16.03 -18.65
CA MET A 1 -1.89 -16.38 -17.41
C MET A 1 -1.64 -15.28 -16.37
N PRO A 2 -2.50 -14.26 -16.28
CA PRO A 2 -2.31 -13.09 -15.40
C PRO A 2 -2.35 -13.42 -13.89
N ASN A 3 -3.02 -14.50 -13.49
CA ASN A 3 -3.22 -14.86 -12.08
C ASN A 3 -1.92 -15.27 -11.34
N LEU A 4 -0.88 -15.70 -12.06
CA LEU A 4 0.37 -16.19 -11.44
C LEU A 4 1.25 -15.04 -10.92
N LEU A 5 1.14 -13.86 -11.53
CA LEU A 5 1.93 -12.67 -11.21
C LEU A 5 1.29 -11.82 -10.11
N THR A 6 -0.04 -11.65 -10.12
CA THR A 6 -0.77 -11.11 -8.96
C THR A 6 -0.50 -11.92 -7.69
N SER A 7 -0.52 -13.25 -7.82
CA SER A 7 -0.22 -14.15 -6.71
C SER A 7 1.25 -14.04 -6.25
N SER A 8 2.19 -13.87 -7.17
CA SER A 8 3.61 -13.73 -6.82
C SER A 8 3.89 -12.40 -6.11
N ARG A 9 3.27 -11.29 -6.54
CA ARG A 9 3.35 -9.99 -5.85
C ARG A 9 2.83 -10.08 -4.42
N PHE A 10 1.65 -10.65 -4.23
CA PHE A 10 1.09 -10.87 -2.89
C PHE A 10 2.05 -11.71 -2.04
N PHE A 11 2.61 -12.77 -2.61
CA PHE A 11 3.57 -13.64 -1.92
C PHE A 11 4.85 -12.89 -1.53
N PHE A 12 5.47 -12.15 -2.45
CA PHE A 12 6.68 -11.38 -2.17
C PHE A 12 6.44 -10.26 -1.15
N GLY A 13 5.35 -9.51 -1.28
CA GLY A 13 4.98 -8.45 -0.34
C GLY A 13 4.66 -8.97 1.05
N ALA A 14 3.89 -10.07 1.15
CA ALA A 14 3.59 -10.73 2.43
C ALA A 14 4.86 -11.32 3.07
N PHE A 15 5.72 -11.95 2.28
CA PHE A 15 6.99 -12.49 2.76
C PHE A 15 7.94 -11.36 3.22
N ALA A 16 7.96 -10.23 2.52
CA ALA A 16 8.70 -9.05 2.95
C ALA A 16 8.21 -8.52 4.30
N ALA A 17 6.89 -8.45 4.51
CA ALA A 17 6.30 -8.04 5.79
C ALA A 17 6.63 -9.04 6.91
N LEU A 18 6.59 -10.34 6.61
CA LEU A 18 6.96 -11.41 7.55
C LEU A 18 8.43 -11.30 7.99
N LEU A 19 9.35 -11.08 7.05
CA LEU A 19 10.78 -10.88 7.39
C LEU A 19 10.98 -9.63 8.24
N TYR A 20 10.24 -8.56 7.96
CA TYR A 20 10.30 -7.36 8.80
C TYR A 20 9.76 -7.62 10.22
N LEU A 21 8.65 -8.34 10.35
CA LEU A 21 8.14 -8.80 11.66
C LEU A 21 9.18 -9.64 12.39
N LEU A 22 9.83 -10.57 11.69
CA LEU A 22 10.88 -11.41 12.25
C LEU A 22 12.08 -10.56 12.76
N SER A 23 12.41 -9.48 12.05
CA SER A 23 13.44 -8.52 12.48
C SER A 23 13.11 -7.80 13.79
N ILE A 24 11.82 -7.64 14.10
CA ILE A 24 11.35 -7.04 15.36
C ILE A 24 11.43 -8.08 16.49
N VAL A 25 11.02 -9.32 16.22
CA VAL A 25 10.90 -10.38 17.24
C VAL A 25 12.25 -11.01 17.60
N LEU A 26 13.08 -11.35 16.61
CA LEU A 26 14.32 -12.09 16.86
C LEU A 26 15.45 -11.19 17.40
N GLY A 27 15.46 -9.90 17.08
CA GLY A 27 16.45 -8.92 17.54
C GLY A 27 17.87 -9.14 16.97
N ASP A 28 18.38 -10.36 17.06
CA ASP A 28 19.62 -10.81 16.45
C ASP A 28 19.49 -10.82 14.93
N CYS A 29 20.50 -10.29 14.25
CA CYS A 29 20.50 -10.13 12.79
C CYS A 29 19.40 -9.20 12.22
N LYS A 30 18.84 -8.27 13.02
CA LYS A 30 17.82 -7.29 12.58
C LYS A 30 18.13 -6.64 11.21
N ARG A 31 19.38 -6.19 10.98
CA ARG A 31 19.77 -5.54 9.72
C ARG A 31 19.67 -6.46 8.50
N ILE A 32 19.95 -7.76 8.67
CA ILE A 32 19.90 -8.74 7.58
C ILE A 32 18.44 -8.92 7.16
N PHE A 33 17.55 -9.14 8.12
CA PHE A 33 16.12 -9.31 7.85
C PHE A 33 15.47 -8.07 7.22
N ILE A 34 15.80 -6.87 7.69
CA ILE A 34 15.30 -5.63 7.09
C ILE A 34 15.82 -5.46 5.65
N SER A 35 17.08 -5.80 5.38
CA SER A 35 17.66 -5.73 4.04
C SER A 35 16.96 -6.69 3.06
N PHE A 36 16.71 -7.93 3.48
CA PHE A 36 15.93 -8.88 2.67
C PHE A 36 14.48 -8.43 2.46
N SER A 37 13.83 -7.89 3.50
CA SER A 37 12.48 -7.34 3.39
C SER A 37 12.43 -6.20 2.36
N LEU A 38 13.41 -5.29 2.38
CA LEU A 38 13.52 -4.20 1.41
C LEU A 38 13.65 -4.73 -0.02
N VAL A 39 14.56 -5.68 -0.26
CA VAL A 39 14.77 -6.26 -1.60
C VAL A 39 13.48 -6.90 -2.13
N LEU A 40 12.80 -7.69 -1.29
CA LEU A 40 11.54 -8.33 -1.67
C LEU A 40 10.42 -7.32 -1.94
N LEU A 41 10.34 -6.24 -1.16
CA LEU A 41 9.36 -5.18 -1.38
C LEU A 41 9.62 -4.46 -2.71
N ILE A 42 10.88 -4.20 -3.06
CA ILE A 42 11.24 -3.66 -4.38
C ILE A 42 10.85 -4.63 -5.50
N ILE A 43 11.17 -5.92 -5.36
CA ILE A 43 10.77 -6.95 -6.33
C ILE A 43 9.25 -6.97 -6.51
N SER A 44 8.49 -6.88 -5.43
CA SER A 44 7.02 -6.81 -5.46
C SER A 44 6.52 -5.61 -6.27
N ILE A 45 7.09 -4.42 -6.07
CA ILE A 45 6.72 -3.20 -6.80
C ILE A 45 7.09 -3.31 -8.29
N VAL A 46 8.29 -3.82 -8.60
CA VAL A 46 8.74 -3.98 -9.98
C VAL A 46 7.89 -5.01 -10.73
N THR A 47 7.49 -6.10 -10.05
CA THR A 47 6.63 -7.14 -10.64
C THR A 47 5.26 -6.56 -11.03
N ASP A 48 4.68 -5.66 -10.22
CA ASP A 48 3.43 -4.96 -10.54
C ASP A 48 3.54 -4.10 -11.80
N TYR A 49 4.64 -3.34 -11.91
CA TYR A 49 4.88 -2.48 -13.07
C TYR A 49 5.01 -3.29 -14.36
N LEU A 50 5.74 -4.41 -14.31
CA LEU A 50 5.92 -5.29 -15.46
C LEU A 50 4.60 -5.94 -15.89
N ASP A 51 3.79 -6.42 -14.94
CA ASP A 51 2.49 -7.03 -15.26
C ASP A 51 1.51 -6.00 -15.85
N GLY A 52 1.52 -4.76 -15.34
CA GLY A 52 0.73 -3.67 -15.89
C GLY A 52 1.09 -3.32 -17.34
N GLU A 53 2.37 -3.42 -17.72
CA GLU A 53 2.84 -3.19 -19.08
C GLU A 53 2.52 -4.38 -20.01
N LEU A 54 2.72 -5.61 -19.54
CA LEU A 54 2.39 -6.85 -20.28
C LEU A 54 0.89 -6.99 -20.52
N ALA A 55 0.05 -6.70 -19.51
CA ALA A 55 -1.40 -6.76 -19.62
C ALA A 55 -1.95 -5.75 -20.65
N ARG A 56 -1.35 -4.55 -20.73
CA ARG A 56 -1.68 -3.54 -21.75
C ARG A 56 -1.27 -3.98 -23.15
N ARG A 57 -0.10 -4.61 -23.30
CA ARG A 57 0.41 -5.08 -24.58
C ARG A 57 -0.37 -6.28 -25.13
N TRP A 58 -0.90 -7.13 -24.27
CA TRP A 58 -1.60 -8.36 -24.68
C TRP A 58 -3.12 -8.31 -24.55
N ASN A 59 -3.71 -7.17 -24.18
CA ASN A 59 -5.17 -6.99 -23.95
C ASN A 59 -5.80 -8.08 -23.05
N CYS A 60 -4.99 -8.78 -22.26
CA CYS A 60 -5.40 -9.92 -21.44
C CYS A 60 -5.63 -9.46 -20.00
N CYS A 61 -6.76 -8.80 -19.75
CA CYS A 61 -7.17 -8.41 -18.41
C CYS A 61 -8.02 -9.51 -17.76
N SER A 62 -7.47 -10.22 -16.77
CA SER A 62 -8.24 -11.19 -15.97
C SER A 62 -9.21 -10.46 -15.02
N ASN A 63 -10.46 -10.91 -14.94
CA ASN A 63 -11.44 -10.37 -13.97
C ASN A 63 -11.06 -10.69 -12.52
N PHE A 64 -10.29 -11.75 -12.28
CA PHE A 64 -9.80 -12.12 -10.96
C PHE A 64 -8.74 -11.11 -10.46
N GLY A 65 -7.72 -10.81 -11.27
CA GLY A 65 -6.69 -9.81 -10.94
C GLY A 65 -7.27 -8.45 -10.60
N LYS A 66 -8.26 -7.96 -11.37
CA LYS A 66 -8.94 -6.66 -11.11
C LYS A 66 -9.49 -6.47 -9.69
N ILE A 67 -9.88 -7.56 -9.02
CA ILE A 67 -10.45 -7.51 -7.66
C ILE A 67 -9.37 -7.83 -6.61
N TYR A 68 -8.52 -8.80 -6.88
CA TYR A 68 -7.48 -9.23 -5.95
C TYR A 68 -6.32 -8.25 -5.88
N ASP A 69 -6.00 -7.56 -6.97
CA ASP A 69 -4.86 -6.63 -7.02
C ASP A 69 -5.02 -5.47 -6.02
N PRO A 70 -6.14 -4.72 -6.02
CA PRO A 70 -6.32 -3.61 -5.08
C PRO A 70 -6.49 -4.06 -3.62
N LEU A 71 -6.76 -5.35 -3.39
CA LEU A 71 -6.90 -5.93 -2.06
C LEU A 71 -5.53 -6.32 -1.49
N ALA A 72 -4.73 -7.03 -2.29
CA ALA A 72 -3.35 -7.38 -1.94
C ALA A 72 -2.51 -6.14 -1.63
N ASP A 73 -2.61 -5.09 -2.46
CA ASP A 73 -1.86 -3.84 -2.25
C ASP A 73 -2.15 -3.18 -0.91
N LYS A 74 -3.44 -3.08 -0.55
CA LYS A 74 -3.85 -2.49 0.73
C LYS A 74 -3.40 -3.31 1.91
N LEU A 75 -3.46 -4.65 1.81
CA LEU A 75 -3.01 -5.54 2.87
C LEU A 75 -1.50 -5.40 3.10
N ILE A 76 -0.70 -5.34 2.04
CA ILE A 76 0.76 -5.16 2.15
C ILE A 76 1.07 -3.80 2.80
N VAL A 77 0.51 -2.72 2.25
CA VAL A 77 0.76 -1.35 2.76
C VAL A 77 0.33 -1.21 4.22
N SER A 78 -0.87 -1.66 4.57
CA SER A 78 -1.38 -1.59 5.95
C SER A 78 -0.54 -2.43 6.91
N SER A 79 -0.11 -3.63 6.51
CA SER A 79 0.75 -4.50 7.33
C SER A 79 2.07 -3.80 7.68
N PHE A 80 2.75 -3.22 6.70
CA PHE A 80 4.00 -2.50 6.96
C PHE A 80 3.79 -1.23 7.80
N LEU A 81 2.73 -0.47 7.56
CA LEU A 81 2.43 0.71 8.38
C LEU A 81 2.26 0.33 9.86
N VAL A 82 1.55 -0.76 10.14
CA VAL A 82 1.38 -1.29 11.50
C VAL A 82 2.71 -1.76 12.07
N LEU A 83 3.50 -2.53 11.31
CA LEU A 83 4.81 -3.01 11.76
C LEU A 83 5.80 -1.87 12.06
N PHE A 84 5.79 -0.80 11.27
CA PHE A 84 6.58 0.41 11.52
C PHE A 84 6.16 1.14 12.78
N SER A 85 4.87 1.08 13.14
CA SER A 85 4.42 1.61 14.43
C SER A 85 4.97 0.79 15.59
N PHE A 86 5.02 -0.54 15.46
CA PHE A 86 5.57 -1.41 16.51
C PHE A 86 7.08 -1.25 16.69
N SER A 87 7.81 -0.97 15.61
CA SER A 87 9.26 -0.73 15.65
C SER A 87 9.65 0.71 15.99
N SER A 88 8.68 1.55 16.37
CA SER A 88 8.85 2.99 16.64
C SER A 88 9.40 3.79 15.45
N VAL A 89 9.32 3.26 14.23
CA VAL A 89 9.69 3.97 12.99
C VAL A 89 8.61 4.98 12.62
N LEU A 90 7.34 4.67 12.88
CA LEU A 90 6.23 5.59 12.69
C LEU A 90 5.48 5.83 13.99
N HIS A 91 4.97 7.05 14.16
CA HIS A 91 3.98 7.31 15.21
C HIS A 91 2.66 6.62 14.86
N TRP A 92 2.05 5.93 15.81
CA TRP A 92 0.85 5.09 15.63
C TRP A 92 -0.35 5.79 14.97
N ILE A 93 -0.40 7.12 15.08
CA ILE A 93 -1.41 7.99 14.45
C ILE A 93 -1.39 7.84 12.91
N VAL A 94 -0.21 7.72 12.29
CA VAL A 94 -0.06 7.61 10.83
C VAL A 94 -0.71 6.34 10.26
N PRO A 95 -0.40 5.11 10.74
CA PRO A 95 -1.09 3.90 10.33
C PRO A 95 -2.59 3.98 10.60
N LEU A 96 -3.00 4.45 11.78
CA LEU A 96 -4.39 4.50 12.19
C LEU A 96 -5.24 5.30 11.19
N PHE A 97 -4.85 6.55 10.90
CA PHE A 97 -5.57 7.39 9.94
C PHE A 97 -5.49 6.87 8.51
N SER A 98 -4.35 6.31 8.10
CA SER A 98 -4.18 5.75 6.75
C SER A 98 -5.15 4.59 6.50
N VAL A 99 -5.21 3.63 7.43
CA VAL A 99 -6.06 2.43 7.33
C VAL A 99 -7.53 2.80 7.45
N LEU A 100 -7.92 3.60 8.46
CA LEU A 100 -9.32 4.03 8.64
C LEU A 100 -9.85 4.73 7.37
N ARG A 101 -9.10 5.68 6.82
CA ARG A 101 -9.47 6.39 5.59
C ARG A 101 -9.65 5.43 4.42
N GLU A 102 -8.78 4.43 4.28
CA GLU A 102 -8.85 3.46 3.18
C GLU A 102 -10.11 2.61 3.27
N VAL A 103 -10.46 2.13 4.47
CA VAL A 103 -11.69 1.39 4.72
C VAL A 103 -12.92 2.24 4.37
N ILE A 104 -12.95 3.52 4.80
CA ILE A 104 -14.07 4.43 4.49
C ILE A 104 -14.20 4.64 2.98
N THR A 105 -13.08 4.87 2.28
CA THR A 105 -13.09 5.11 0.82
C THR A 105 -13.63 3.90 0.06
N GLU A 106 -13.22 2.69 0.45
CA GLU A 106 -13.72 1.45 -0.16
C GLU A 106 -15.19 1.20 0.15
N TRP A 107 -15.62 1.51 1.39
CA TRP A 107 -17.02 1.41 1.76
C TRP A 107 -17.92 2.34 0.93
N ILE A 108 -17.52 3.61 0.73
CA ILE A 108 -18.25 4.56 -0.13
C ILE A 108 -18.35 4.03 -1.57
N ARG A 109 -17.24 3.56 -2.14
CA ARG A 109 -17.22 3.01 -3.50
C ARG A 109 -18.09 1.77 -3.63
N TYR A 110 -18.13 0.94 -2.58
CA TYR A 110 -18.98 -0.23 -2.54
C TYR A 110 -20.47 0.13 -2.51
N GLN A 111 -20.88 1.13 -1.71
CA GLN A 111 -22.28 1.58 -1.69
C GLN A 111 -22.72 2.15 -3.05
N LEU A 112 -21.89 3.00 -3.66
CA LEU A 112 -22.21 3.59 -4.97
C LEU A 112 -22.29 2.54 -6.08
N LYS A 113 -21.45 1.50 -6.01
CA LYS A 113 -21.52 0.35 -6.92
C LYS A 113 -22.85 -0.39 -6.83
N LYS A 114 -23.48 -0.47 -5.64
CA LYS A 114 -24.81 -1.10 -5.48
C LYS A 114 -25.91 -0.36 -6.25
N ILE A 115 -25.76 0.95 -6.42
CA ILE A 115 -26.73 1.84 -7.09
C ILE A 115 -26.37 2.00 -8.58
N GLY A 116 -25.39 1.24 -9.08
CA GLY A 116 -24.96 1.26 -10.49
C GLY A 116 -24.00 2.40 -10.86
N VAL A 117 -23.53 3.18 -9.88
CA VAL A 117 -22.58 4.28 -10.13
C VAL A 117 -21.15 3.78 -10.01
N PHE A 118 -20.45 3.71 -11.14
CA PHE A 118 -19.04 3.31 -11.18
C PHE A 118 -18.12 4.53 -11.11
N LEU A 119 -17.49 4.73 -9.96
CA LEU A 119 -16.47 5.76 -9.79
C LEU A 119 -15.09 5.28 -10.26
N ALA A 120 -14.61 5.88 -11.34
CA ALA A 120 -13.23 5.75 -11.78
C ALA A 120 -12.25 6.29 -10.70
N ALA A 121 -11.04 5.73 -10.67
CA ALA A 121 -10.00 6.18 -9.75
C ALA A 121 -9.58 7.63 -10.08
N ILE A 122 -9.59 8.50 -9.06
CA ILE A 122 -9.18 9.89 -9.19
C ILE A 122 -7.65 9.96 -9.30
N LYS A 123 -7.10 10.88 -10.10
CA LYS A 123 -5.64 11.06 -10.25
C LYS A 123 -4.91 11.20 -8.90
N SER A 124 -5.52 11.88 -7.92
CA SER A 124 -4.99 12.03 -6.56
C SER A 124 -4.81 10.69 -5.84
N ALA A 125 -5.68 9.71 -6.06
CA ALA A 125 -5.54 8.37 -5.49
C ALA A 125 -4.32 7.62 -6.07
N LYS A 126 -3.95 7.88 -7.32
CA LYS A 126 -2.75 7.28 -7.96
C LYS A 126 -1.46 7.88 -7.42
N TYR A 127 -1.42 9.20 -7.20
CA TYR A 127 -0.26 9.84 -6.57
C TYR A 127 -0.10 9.41 -5.11
N LYS A 128 -1.21 9.24 -4.39
CA LYS A 128 -1.20 8.72 -3.03
C LYS A 128 -0.50 7.36 -2.94
N THR A 129 -0.89 6.39 -3.78
CA THR A 129 -0.32 5.03 -3.72
C THR A 129 1.16 5.03 -4.08
N ALA A 130 1.57 5.82 -5.09
CA ALA A 130 2.99 6.00 -5.41
C ALA A 130 3.79 6.54 -4.21
N LEU A 131 3.24 7.52 -3.48
CA LEU A 131 3.87 8.06 -2.28
C LEU A 131 3.86 7.07 -1.11
N GLN A 132 2.85 6.20 -0.95
CA GLN A 132 2.86 5.17 0.09
C GLN A 132 3.96 4.14 -0.17
N PHE A 133 4.04 3.61 -1.38
CA PHE A 133 5.08 2.64 -1.76
C PHE A 133 6.49 3.26 -1.70
N GLY A 134 6.64 4.51 -2.14
CA GLY A 134 7.89 5.26 -1.97
C GLY A 134 8.24 5.52 -0.50
N GLY A 135 7.26 5.88 0.32
CA GLY A 135 7.45 6.06 1.76
C GLY A 135 7.86 4.75 2.45
N LEU A 136 7.26 3.63 2.04
CA LEU A 136 7.59 2.28 2.52
C LEU A 136 9.04 1.89 2.21
N THR A 137 9.46 2.06 0.96
CA THR A 137 10.85 1.73 0.55
C THR A 137 11.86 2.59 1.29
N ILE A 138 11.61 3.91 1.38
CA ILE A 138 12.51 4.83 2.10
C ILE A 138 12.51 4.55 3.60
N ALA A 139 11.37 4.21 4.21
CA ALA A 139 11.29 3.86 5.63
C ALA A 139 12.00 2.53 5.96
N LEU A 140 11.91 1.52 5.09
CA LEU A 140 12.71 0.30 5.24
C LEU A 140 14.21 0.61 5.11
N PHE A 141 14.58 1.42 4.12
CA PHE A 141 15.96 1.81 3.92
C PHE A 141 16.49 2.60 5.13
N SER A 142 15.77 3.60 5.60
CA SER A 142 16.17 4.37 6.78
C SER A 142 16.24 3.47 8.01
N SER A 143 15.34 2.50 8.19
CA SER A 143 15.41 1.56 9.30
C SER A 143 16.69 0.71 9.35
N ILE A 144 17.47 0.61 8.26
CA ILE A 144 18.78 -0.06 8.20
C ILE A 144 19.89 0.84 8.76
N TRP A 145 19.87 2.12 8.38
CA TRP A 145 20.97 3.06 8.61
C TRP A 145 20.70 4.06 9.73
N TRP A 146 19.47 4.57 9.83
CA TRP A 146 19.05 5.66 10.71
C TRP A 146 17.62 5.48 11.24
N THR A 147 17.49 5.16 12.53
CA THR A 147 16.20 4.95 13.20
C THR A 147 15.57 6.26 13.72
N SER A 148 15.38 7.25 12.84
CA SER A 148 14.67 8.49 13.23
C SER A 148 13.18 8.41 12.88
N SER A 149 12.33 8.34 13.90
CA SER A 149 10.87 8.23 13.77
C SER A 149 10.20 9.47 13.16
N THR A 150 10.81 10.64 13.38
CA THR A 150 10.32 11.93 12.85
C THR A 150 10.54 12.02 11.34
N PHE A 151 11.68 11.55 10.83
CA PHE A 151 11.98 11.58 9.41
C PHE A 151 11.03 10.67 8.61
N ALA A 152 10.79 9.46 9.10
CA ALA A 152 9.86 8.54 8.45
C ALA A 152 8.42 9.08 8.46
N SER A 153 7.94 9.62 9.58
CA SER A 153 6.59 10.18 9.65
C SER A 153 6.38 11.39 8.72
N LEU A 154 7.39 12.24 8.55
CA LEU A 154 7.36 13.35 7.58
C LEU A 154 7.16 12.87 6.14
N LEU A 155 7.75 11.72 5.75
CA LEU A 155 7.60 11.16 4.40
C LEU A 155 6.16 10.69 4.10
N PHE A 156 5.41 10.27 5.11
CA PHE A 156 4.03 9.82 4.94
C PHE A 156 3.00 10.96 4.99
N LEU A 157 3.36 12.15 5.48
CA LEU A 157 2.44 13.30 5.55
C LEU A 157 1.86 13.71 4.18
N PRO A 158 2.63 13.84 3.09
CA PRO A 158 2.07 14.18 1.78
C PRO A 158 1.06 13.14 1.28
N SER A 159 1.34 11.86 1.54
CA SER A 159 0.41 10.77 1.19
C SER A 159 -0.88 10.83 2.01
N LEU A 160 -0.78 11.13 3.30
CA LEU A 160 -1.95 11.36 4.16
C LEU A 160 -2.78 12.55 3.65
N LEU A 161 -2.17 13.68 3.32
CA LEU A 161 -2.89 14.84 2.80
C LEU A 161 -3.65 14.53 1.51
N LEU A 162 -2.98 13.89 0.54
CA LEU A 162 -3.62 13.43 -0.70
C LEU A 162 -4.73 12.40 -0.45
N SER A 163 -4.57 11.57 0.58
CA SER A 163 -5.60 10.63 1.02
C SER A 163 -6.86 11.34 1.50
N PHE A 164 -6.72 12.38 2.30
CA PHE A 164 -7.86 13.16 2.80
C PHE A 164 -8.55 13.93 1.67
N LEU A 165 -7.79 14.58 0.77
CA LEU A 165 -8.34 15.29 -0.39
C LEU A 165 -9.13 14.36 -1.32
N SER A 166 -8.65 13.14 -1.52
CA SER A 166 -9.38 12.16 -2.33
C SER A 166 -10.62 11.64 -1.58
N LEU A 167 -10.56 11.44 -0.27
CA LEU A 167 -11.73 11.04 0.53
C LEU A 167 -12.82 12.12 0.51
N SER A 168 -12.49 13.40 0.65
CA SER A 168 -13.48 14.48 0.55
C SER A 168 -14.13 14.52 -0.83
N SER A 169 -13.37 14.28 -1.90
CA SER A 169 -13.88 14.17 -3.27
C SER A 169 -14.80 12.95 -3.47
N TYR A 170 -14.60 11.87 -2.73
CA TYR A 170 -15.48 10.70 -2.75
C TYR A 170 -16.76 10.94 -1.94
N LEU A 171 -16.65 11.64 -0.81
CA LEU A 171 -17.80 12.04 0.01
C LEU A 171 -18.70 13.01 -0.73
N SER A 172 -18.17 14.03 -1.40
CA SER A 172 -18.98 14.98 -2.16
C SER A 172 -19.83 14.27 -3.21
N LYS A 173 -19.22 13.33 -3.94
CA LYS A 173 -19.94 12.51 -4.93
C LYS A 173 -20.95 11.59 -4.27
N TYR A 174 -20.67 11.03 -3.10
CA TYR A 174 -21.63 10.19 -2.39
C TYR A 174 -22.93 10.95 -2.07
N TRP A 175 -22.80 12.20 -1.62
CA TRP A 175 -23.92 13.10 -1.32
C TRP A 175 -24.65 13.64 -2.56
N GLU A 176 -24.08 13.55 -3.77
CA GLU A 176 -24.80 13.88 -4.99
C GLU A 176 -25.79 12.79 -5.41
N TYR A 177 -25.57 11.55 -4.97
CA TYR A 177 -26.39 10.39 -5.32
C TYR A 177 -27.37 9.95 -4.22
N TYR A 178 -27.31 10.57 -3.04
CA TYR A 178 -28.15 10.30 -1.87
C TYR A 178 -28.72 11.60 -1.31
#